data_AF-A0A2H3G759-F1
#
_entry.id   AF-A0A2H3G759-F1
#
_cell.length_a   1.000
_cell.length_b   1.000
_cell.length_c   1.000
_cell.angle_alpha   90.00
_cell.angle_beta   90.00
_cell.angle_gamma   90.00
#
_symmetry.space_group_name_H-M   'P 1'
#
loop_
_entity.id
_entity.type
_entity.pdbx_description
1 polymer ?
#
loop_
_entity_poly.entity_id
_entity_poly.type
_entity_poly.pdbx_seq_one_letter_code
_entity_poly.pdbx_strand_id
1 'polypeptide(L)'
;MSAKHYADAVDTVVGMNGRTYASNYATIWRWRQAFQHDFAARMQWTLTDRFVAANHALVVFVNDSTGGPEPLFVEIEAGEKLLLDASKSYDPDGDAITFHWFQYKEPSSVAGLIGEMIPDLEINNLDADYPGRRIELRIPPPEVCGLEQLSGQPVENGHEYHFILEVKDNGTLNLTTYKRVVIQTTNRQLRGARATVAETTAEWLFLLQ
;
A
#
# COMPACT_ATOMS: atom_id res chain seq x y z
N MET A 1 -20.69 8.29 -15.94
CA MET A 1 -19.64 8.63 -16.92
C MET A 1 -18.42 9.11 -16.14
N SER A 2 -17.36 8.31 -16.07
CA SER A 2 -16.08 8.78 -15.52
C SER A 2 -15.49 9.78 -16.51
N ALA A 3 -15.43 11.05 -16.13
CA ALA A 3 -14.72 12.04 -16.91
C ALA A 3 -13.23 11.70 -16.81
N LYS A 4 -12.58 11.41 -17.95
CA LYS A 4 -11.14 11.14 -18.05
C LYS A 4 -10.33 12.41 -17.79
N HIS A 5 -10.45 12.95 -16.58
CA HIS A 5 -9.70 14.11 -16.13
C HIS A 5 -8.36 13.63 -15.58
N TYR A 6 -7.28 14.24 -16.08
CA TYR A 6 -5.93 14.06 -15.55
C TYR A 6 -5.55 15.35 -14.83
N ALA A 7 -5.13 15.23 -13.58
CA ALA A 7 -4.65 16.33 -12.76
C ALA A 7 -3.41 15.88 -11.98
N ASP A 8 -2.64 16.84 -11.48
CA ASP A 8 -1.55 16.53 -10.56
C ASP A 8 -2.10 15.79 -9.33
N ALA A 9 -1.48 14.65 -9.01
CA ALA A 9 -1.79 13.90 -7.80
C ALA A 9 -1.02 14.50 -6.61
N VAL A 10 -1.69 14.65 -5.48
CA VAL A 10 -1.05 15.02 -4.21
C VAL A 10 -0.71 13.75 -3.45
N ASP A 11 0.48 13.71 -2.86
CA ASP A 11 0.94 12.64 -1.96
C ASP A 11 1.41 13.23 -0.64
N THR A 12 1.63 12.37 0.35
CA THR A 12 2.12 12.73 1.68
C THR A 12 3.46 12.06 1.98
N VAL A 13 4.40 12.84 2.49
CA VAL A 13 5.73 12.36 2.92
C VAL A 13 6.15 12.99 4.23
N VAL A 14 6.75 12.20 5.11
CA VAL A 14 7.42 12.70 6.32
C VAL A 14 8.86 13.04 5.95
N GLY A 15 9.22 14.32 6.06
CA GLY A 15 10.58 14.79 5.81
C GLY A 15 11.56 14.37 6.90
N MET A 16 12.86 14.49 6.63
CA MET A 16 13.93 14.17 7.60
C MET A 16 13.87 15.01 8.89
N ASN A 17 13.13 16.12 8.87
CA ASN A 17 12.86 16.96 10.05
C ASN A 17 11.65 16.48 10.86
N GLY A 18 11.07 15.32 10.54
CA GLY A 18 9.89 14.75 11.18
C GLY A 18 8.57 15.44 10.82
N ARG A 19 8.57 16.42 9.90
CA ARG A 19 7.36 17.13 9.49
C ARG A 19 6.71 16.43 8.31
N THR A 20 5.39 16.41 8.31
CA THR A 20 4.58 15.92 7.20
C THR A 20 4.40 17.00 6.14
N TYR A 21 4.61 16.63 4.87
CA TYR A 21 4.41 17.49 3.71
C TYR A 21 3.41 16.84 2.76
N ALA A 22 2.37 17.59 2.37
CA ALA A 22 1.43 17.19 1.34
C ALA A 22 1.65 18.07 0.10
N SER A 23 2.05 17.47 -1.02
CA SER A 23 2.27 18.20 -2.29
C SER A 23 2.31 17.24 -3.47
N ASN A 24 2.24 17.77 -4.70
CA ASN A 24 2.50 16.99 -5.90
C ASN A 24 3.97 16.51 -5.97
N TYR A 25 4.93 17.23 -5.40
CA TYR A 25 6.33 16.78 -5.33
C TYR A 25 6.55 15.58 -4.40
N ALA A 26 5.67 15.39 -3.41
CA ALA A 26 5.75 14.26 -2.49
C ALA A 26 5.62 12.91 -3.21
N THR A 27 4.90 12.89 -4.36
CA THR A 27 4.75 11.71 -5.24
C THR A 27 6.08 11.13 -5.71
N ILE A 28 7.13 11.96 -5.78
CA ILE A 28 8.50 11.56 -6.13
C ILE A 28 9.40 11.56 -4.90
N TRP A 29 9.27 12.56 -4.02
CA TRP A 29 10.19 12.75 -2.89
C TRP A 29 10.24 11.54 -1.97
N ARG A 30 9.10 10.91 -1.66
CA ARG A 30 9.07 9.75 -0.74
C ARG A 30 9.92 8.57 -1.22
N TRP A 31 10.09 8.42 -2.53
CA TRP A 31 10.86 7.34 -3.16
C TRP A 31 12.33 7.71 -3.45
N ARG A 32 12.73 8.94 -3.10
CA ARG A 32 14.00 9.55 -3.53
C ARG A 32 15.23 8.73 -3.18
N GLN A 33 15.30 8.25 -1.96
CA GLN A 33 16.46 7.46 -1.54
C GLN A 33 16.58 6.16 -2.34
N ALA A 34 15.47 5.44 -2.50
CA ALA A 34 15.45 4.17 -3.23
C ALA A 34 15.89 4.32 -4.69
N PHE A 35 15.34 5.28 -5.44
CA PHE A 35 15.74 5.43 -6.85
C PHE A 35 17.16 6.01 -7.03
N GLN A 36 17.67 6.77 -6.06
CA GLN A 36 19.07 7.24 -6.09
C GLN A 36 20.04 6.08 -5.80
N HIS A 37 19.71 5.21 -4.85
CA HIS A 37 20.50 4.01 -4.56
C HIS A 37 20.46 3.03 -5.74
N ASP A 38 19.28 2.79 -6.33
CA ASP A 38 19.13 1.95 -7.53
C ASP A 38 19.98 2.49 -8.70
N PHE A 39 19.95 3.80 -8.95
CA PHE A 39 20.79 4.40 -9.98
C PHE A 39 22.29 4.22 -9.68
N ALA A 40 22.71 4.46 -8.44
CA ALA A 40 24.11 4.31 -8.03
C ALA A 40 24.59 2.85 -8.15
N ALA A 41 23.78 1.87 -7.74
CA ALA A 41 24.10 0.45 -7.90
C ALA A 41 24.22 0.05 -9.37
N ARG A 42 23.30 0.53 -10.23
CA ARG A 42 23.37 0.30 -11.69
C ARG A 42 24.61 0.91 -12.33
N MET A 43 25.14 2.02 -11.79
CA MET A 43 26.44 2.54 -12.22
C MET A 43 27.59 1.61 -11.82
N GLN A 44 27.55 1.00 -10.62
CA GLN A 44 28.54 -0.01 -10.20
C GLN A 44 28.55 -1.23 -11.12
N TRP A 45 27.39 -1.66 -11.61
CA TRP A 45 27.28 -2.77 -12.56
C TRP A 45 28.06 -2.52 -13.86
N THR A 46 28.29 -1.26 -14.23
CA THR A 46 29.05 -0.93 -15.45
C THR A 46 30.57 -1.01 -15.27
N LEU A 47 31.03 -1.07 -14.01
CA LEU A 47 32.46 -1.07 -13.67
C LEU A 47 33.05 -2.48 -13.56
N THR A 48 32.20 -3.51 -13.56
CA THR A 48 32.61 -4.89 -13.39
C THR A 48 31.64 -5.84 -14.08
N ASP A 49 32.15 -6.93 -14.64
CA ASP A 49 31.38 -8.05 -15.19
C ASP A 49 31.06 -9.13 -14.15
N ARG A 50 31.61 -9.01 -12.94
CA ARG A 50 31.39 -9.97 -11.85
C ARG A 50 30.11 -9.60 -11.11
N PHE A 51 29.13 -10.49 -11.12
CA PHE A 51 27.88 -10.36 -10.37
C PHE A 51 28.15 -9.97 -8.90
N VAL A 52 28.89 -10.81 -8.17
CA VAL A 52 29.21 -10.63 -6.73
C VAL A 52 29.98 -9.35 -6.37
N ALA A 53 30.38 -8.54 -7.34
CA ALA A 53 31.12 -7.30 -7.11
C ALA A 53 30.21 -6.06 -7.02
N ALA A 54 28.89 -6.23 -7.16
CA ALA A 54 27.90 -5.18 -6.95
C ALA A 54 26.63 -5.73 -6.29
N ASN A 55 25.87 -4.84 -5.65
CA ASN A 55 24.59 -5.17 -5.02
C ASN A 55 23.46 -5.26 -6.06
N HIS A 56 22.47 -6.13 -5.86
CA HIS A 56 21.33 -6.33 -6.76
C HIS A 56 19.98 -6.19 -6.07
N ALA A 57 18.96 -5.88 -6.88
CA ALA A 57 17.62 -5.71 -6.35
C ALA A 57 17.06 -7.03 -5.80
N LEU A 58 16.42 -6.93 -4.64
CA LEU A 58 15.73 -8.04 -3.98
C LEU A 58 14.60 -8.59 -4.85
N VAL A 59 14.33 -9.90 -4.74
CA VAL A 59 13.20 -10.56 -5.38
C VAL A 59 12.08 -10.73 -4.35
N VAL A 60 11.00 -9.95 -4.50
CA VAL A 60 9.92 -9.85 -3.51
C VAL A 60 8.67 -10.60 -3.95
N PHE A 61 8.18 -11.45 -3.06
CA PHE A 61 6.93 -12.20 -3.20
C PHE A 61 5.98 -11.81 -2.07
N VAL A 62 4.68 -11.83 -2.36
CA VAL A 62 3.62 -11.81 -1.34
C VAL A 62 2.63 -12.92 -1.72
N ASN A 63 2.41 -13.88 -0.82
CA ASN A 63 1.64 -15.10 -1.05
C ASN A 63 2.12 -15.86 -2.30
N ASP A 64 1.29 -15.86 -3.36
CA ASP A 64 1.56 -16.54 -4.64
C ASP A 64 1.79 -15.55 -5.79
N SER A 65 2.11 -14.29 -5.48
CA SER A 65 2.45 -13.29 -6.51
C SER A 65 3.71 -13.66 -7.28
N THR A 66 3.89 -13.08 -8.47
CA THR A 66 5.19 -13.10 -9.18
C THR A 66 6.29 -12.40 -8.38
N GLY A 67 7.54 -12.82 -8.57
CA GLY A 67 8.73 -12.13 -8.05
C GLY A 67 9.06 -10.94 -8.93
N GLY A 68 8.44 -9.79 -8.68
CA GLY A 68 8.50 -8.62 -9.56
C GLY A 68 7.61 -7.47 -9.10
N PRO A 69 7.68 -6.29 -9.78
CA PRO A 69 7.00 -5.07 -9.36
C PRO A 69 5.49 -5.08 -9.62
N GLU A 70 4.97 -6.12 -10.27
CA GLU A 70 3.54 -6.21 -10.57
C GLU A 70 2.72 -6.21 -9.27
N PRO A 71 1.61 -5.46 -9.21
CA PRO A 71 0.74 -5.49 -8.04
C PRO A 71 0.08 -6.86 -7.87
N LEU A 72 -0.10 -7.26 -6.61
CA LEU A 72 -0.98 -8.37 -6.23
C LEU A 72 -2.39 -7.81 -6.03
N PHE A 73 -3.38 -8.34 -6.76
CA PHE A 73 -4.79 -8.02 -6.55
C PHE A 73 -5.42 -9.09 -5.67
N VAL A 74 -6.17 -8.66 -4.66
CA VAL A 74 -6.87 -9.52 -3.71
C VAL A 74 -8.31 -9.05 -3.59
N GLU A 75 -9.25 -9.96 -3.72
CA GLU A 75 -10.64 -9.76 -3.31
C GLU A 75 -10.88 -10.43 -1.96
N ILE A 76 -11.54 -9.73 -1.05
CA ILE A 76 -11.85 -10.26 0.28
C ILE A 76 -13.19 -9.73 0.78
N GLU A 77 -13.93 -10.52 1.54
CA GLU A 77 -15.20 -10.08 2.12
C GLU A 77 -14.95 -9.10 3.28
N ALA A 78 -15.79 -8.07 3.38
CA ALA A 78 -15.74 -7.11 4.47
C ALA A 78 -15.86 -7.80 5.85
N GLY A 79 -15.04 -7.36 6.81
CA GLY A 79 -14.96 -7.93 8.16
C GLY A 79 -14.04 -9.14 8.30
N GLU A 80 -13.51 -9.70 7.21
CA GLU A 80 -12.55 -10.81 7.26
C GLU A 80 -11.12 -10.36 7.62
N LYS A 81 -10.25 -11.35 7.80
CA LYS A 81 -8.82 -11.18 8.05
C LYS A 81 -8.04 -11.58 6.80
N LEU A 82 -7.18 -10.71 6.31
CA LEU A 82 -6.28 -11.01 5.19
C LEU A 82 -4.88 -11.33 5.71
N LEU A 83 -4.36 -12.50 5.34
CA LEU A 83 -2.98 -12.88 5.59
C LEU A 83 -2.10 -12.55 4.38
N LEU A 84 -1.00 -11.85 4.62
CA LEU A 84 0.02 -11.54 3.63
C LEU A 84 1.36 -12.10 4.10
N ASP A 85 1.95 -12.99 3.30
CA ASP A 85 3.18 -13.70 3.60
C ASP A 85 4.25 -13.39 2.56
N ALA A 86 5.31 -12.71 2.98
CA ALA A 86 6.46 -12.35 2.17
C ALA A 86 7.68 -13.27 2.36
N SER A 87 7.52 -14.42 3.03
CA SER A 87 8.62 -15.30 3.44
C SER A 87 9.38 -15.95 2.28
N LYS A 88 8.81 -15.97 1.07
CA LYS A 88 9.49 -16.43 -0.15
C LYS A 88 10.43 -15.38 -0.73
N SER A 89 10.42 -14.15 -0.22
CA SER A 89 11.29 -13.07 -0.68
C SER A 89 12.74 -13.33 -0.29
N TYR A 90 13.66 -12.96 -1.17
CA TYR A 90 15.08 -13.18 -0.94
C TYR A 90 15.93 -12.12 -1.62
N ASP A 91 17.15 -12.00 -1.14
CA ASP A 91 18.21 -11.23 -1.74
C ASP A 91 19.11 -12.16 -2.57
N PRO A 92 19.38 -11.87 -3.86
CA PRO A 92 20.20 -12.73 -4.72
C PRO A 92 21.69 -12.70 -4.36
N ASP A 93 22.16 -11.70 -3.62
CA ASP A 93 23.53 -11.58 -3.11
C ASP A 93 23.71 -12.28 -1.75
N GLY A 94 22.60 -12.67 -1.11
CA GLY A 94 22.58 -13.34 0.18
C GLY A 94 22.56 -12.38 1.37
N ASP A 95 22.29 -11.10 1.12
CA ASP A 95 22.19 -10.07 2.15
C ASP A 95 20.93 -10.25 3.03
N ALA A 96 20.98 -9.68 4.23
CA ALA A 96 19.84 -9.73 5.14
C ALA A 96 18.77 -8.73 4.69
N ILE A 97 17.51 -9.17 4.67
CA ILE A 97 16.39 -8.35 4.22
C ILE A 97 15.46 -7.97 5.36
N THR A 98 14.87 -6.78 5.27
CA THR A 98 13.90 -6.23 6.21
C THR A 98 12.59 -5.93 5.51
N PHE A 99 11.47 -6.07 6.23
CA PHE A 99 10.13 -5.90 5.68
C PHE A 99 9.42 -4.75 6.39
N HIS A 100 8.87 -3.82 5.62
CA HIS A 100 8.08 -2.72 6.15
C HIS A 100 6.80 -2.56 5.35
N TRP A 101 5.66 -2.67 6.03
CA TRP A 101 4.35 -2.46 5.44
C TRP A 101 3.78 -1.11 5.83
N PHE A 102 3.17 -0.44 4.86
CA PHE A 102 2.36 0.75 5.12
C PHE A 102 1.15 0.81 4.18
N GLN A 103 0.08 1.42 4.67
CA GLN A 103 -1.12 1.69 3.89
C GLN A 103 -0.88 2.92 3.01
N TYR A 104 -1.06 2.76 1.70
CA TYR A 104 -0.92 3.83 0.71
C TYR A 104 -2.31 4.40 0.41
N LYS A 105 -2.76 5.33 1.25
CA LYS A 105 -4.15 5.79 1.22
C LYS A 105 -4.46 6.73 0.06
N GLU A 106 -3.49 7.50 -0.42
CA GLU A 106 -3.66 8.49 -1.48
C GLU A 106 -4.27 7.91 -2.76
N PRO A 107 -3.84 6.75 -3.29
CA PRO A 107 -4.50 6.13 -4.43
C PRO A 107 -5.82 5.42 -4.08
N SER A 108 -6.16 5.26 -2.79
CA SER A 108 -7.37 4.55 -2.34
C SER A 108 -8.62 5.43 -2.36
N SER A 109 -8.50 6.73 -2.65
CA SER A 109 -9.62 7.69 -2.69
C SER A 109 -9.52 8.63 -3.89
N VAL A 110 -10.69 8.98 -4.46
CA VAL A 110 -10.80 9.86 -5.63
C VAL A 110 -11.07 11.31 -5.23
N ALA A 111 -11.52 11.57 -3.98
CA ALA A 111 -12.07 12.87 -3.58
C ALA A 111 -11.12 13.74 -2.72
N GLY A 112 -9.88 13.32 -2.51
CA GLY A 112 -8.92 14.03 -1.65
C GLY A 112 -9.24 14.00 -0.14
N LEU A 113 -10.38 13.42 0.25
CA LEU A 113 -10.80 13.18 1.64
C LEU A 113 -10.27 11.84 2.14
N ILE A 114 -8.95 11.69 2.03
CA ILE A 114 -8.27 10.41 2.21
C ILE A 114 -8.36 9.94 3.67
N GLY A 115 -8.26 10.85 4.64
CA GLY A 115 -8.26 10.52 6.07
C GLY A 115 -9.62 10.04 6.59
N GLU A 116 -10.69 10.60 6.06
CA GLU A 116 -12.07 10.38 6.50
C GLU A 116 -12.72 9.21 5.76
N MET A 117 -12.41 9.04 4.46
CA MET A 117 -12.99 7.96 3.65
C MET A 117 -12.29 6.62 3.84
N ILE A 118 -10.98 6.65 4.07
CA ILE A 118 -10.15 5.44 4.11
C ILE A 118 -9.58 5.28 5.53
N PRO A 119 -10.21 4.42 6.37
CA PRO A 119 -9.74 4.20 7.73
C PRO A 119 -8.33 3.62 7.73
N ASP A 120 -7.59 3.88 8.82
CA ASP A 120 -6.36 3.14 9.10
C ASP A 120 -6.69 1.69 9.40
N LEU A 121 -6.05 0.80 8.66
CA LEU A 121 -6.15 -0.64 8.90
C LEU A 121 -4.97 -1.06 9.76
N GLU A 122 -5.28 -1.80 10.83
CA GLU A 122 -4.27 -2.35 11.73
C GLU A 122 -3.44 -3.42 11.02
N ILE A 123 -2.11 -3.27 11.11
CA ILE A 123 -1.13 -4.22 10.58
C ILE A 123 -0.60 -5.05 11.75
N ASN A 124 -1.06 -6.29 11.86
CA ASN A 124 -0.65 -7.21 12.92
C ASN A 124 0.50 -8.08 12.44
N ASN A 125 1.67 -7.95 13.05
CA ASN A 125 2.82 -8.77 12.73
C ASN A 125 2.65 -10.20 13.30
N LEU A 126 2.83 -11.21 12.44
CA LEU A 126 2.71 -12.63 12.77
C LEU A 126 4.06 -13.35 12.87
N ASP A 127 5.16 -12.61 12.71
CA ASP A 127 6.51 -13.15 12.71
C ASP A 127 7.37 -12.37 13.71
N ALA A 128 7.73 -13.05 14.81
CA ALA A 128 8.51 -12.44 15.88
C ALA A 128 9.98 -12.26 15.50
N ASP A 129 10.52 -13.17 14.70
CA ASP A 129 11.93 -13.17 14.32
C ASP A 129 12.20 -12.23 13.14
N TYR A 130 11.22 -12.10 12.24
CA TYR A 130 11.32 -11.24 11.05
C TYR A 130 10.10 -10.32 10.95
N PRO A 131 10.09 -9.19 11.67
CA PRO A 131 8.93 -8.32 11.68
C PRO A 131 8.49 -7.87 10.29
N GLY A 132 7.19 -7.98 10.01
CA GLY A 132 6.61 -7.62 8.72
C GLY A 132 6.74 -8.70 7.64
N ARG A 133 7.51 -9.78 7.87
CA ARG A 133 7.60 -10.90 6.92
C ARG A 133 6.25 -11.58 6.71
N ARG A 134 5.47 -11.70 7.77
CA ARG A 134 4.08 -12.17 7.72
C ARG A 134 3.20 -11.23 8.52
N ILE A 135 2.11 -10.77 7.92
CA ILE A 135 1.16 -9.86 8.56
C ILE A 135 -0.28 -10.33 8.39
N GLU A 136 -1.12 -9.93 9.34
CA GLU A 136 -2.57 -9.98 9.23
C GLU A 136 -3.12 -8.55 9.14
N LEU A 137 -3.98 -8.31 8.16
CA LEU A 137 -4.80 -7.10 8.06
C LEU A 137 -6.23 -7.44 8.46
N ARG A 138 -6.83 -6.61 9.33
CA ARG A 138 -8.24 -6.72 9.67
C ARG A 138 -9.06 -5.82 8.74
N ILE A 139 -9.85 -6.43 7.87
CA ILE A 139 -10.69 -5.70 6.92
C ILE A 139 -11.87 -5.07 7.69
N PRO A 140 -12.19 -3.79 7.46
CA PRO A 140 -13.35 -3.16 8.09
C PRO A 140 -14.65 -3.90 7.76
N PRO A 141 -15.66 -3.82 8.64
CA PRO A 141 -16.94 -4.47 8.41
C PRO A 141 -17.75 -3.75 7.30
N PRO A 142 -18.82 -4.37 6.78
CA PRO A 142 -19.62 -3.82 5.67
C PRO A 142 -20.12 -2.40 5.88
N GLU A 143 -20.42 -2.00 7.11
CA GLU A 143 -20.91 -0.65 7.47
C GLU A 143 -19.88 0.45 7.20
N VAL A 144 -18.60 0.09 7.07
CA VAL A 144 -17.48 1.01 6.89
C VAL A 144 -16.95 1.00 5.45
N CYS A 145 -16.79 -0.18 4.87
CA CYS A 145 -16.14 -0.33 3.56
C CYS A 145 -17.08 -0.81 2.46
N GLY A 146 -18.31 -1.24 2.77
CA GLY A 146 -19.22 -1.90 1.83
C GLY A 146 -20.44 -1.06 1.43
N LEU A 147 -20.39 0.27 1.60
CA LEU A 147 -21.51 1.18 1.34
C LEU A 147 -21.16 2.22 0.26
N GLU A 148 -22.16 2.62 -0.53
CA GLU A 148 -22.07 3.84 -1.33
C GLU A 148 -22.16 5.05 -0.38
N GLN A 149 -21.21 5.99 -0.53
CA GLN A 149 -20.92 7.04 0.44
C GLN A 149 -22.15 7.87 0.85
N LEU A 150 -22.90 8.38 -0.13
CA LEU A 150 -23.98 9.35 0.11
C LEU A 150 -25.28 8.65 0.50
N SER A 151 -25.71 7.69 -0.29
CA SER A 151 -26.93 6.92 -0.07
C SER A 151 -26.85 6.01 1.16
N GLY A 152 -25.64 5.62 1.57
CA GLY A 152 -25.42 4.66 2.65
C GLY A 152 -25.97 3.26 2.33
N GLN A 153 -26.29 3.00 1.07
CA GLN A 153 -26.79 1.71 0.62
C GLN A 153 -25.62 0.75 0.39
N PRO A 154 -25.80 -0.55 0.68
CA PRO A 154 -24.75 -1.52 0.48
C PRO A 154 -24.45 -1.71 -1.01
N VAL A 155 -23.17 -1.87 -1.31
CA VAL A 155 -22.65 -2.14 -2.65
C VAL A 155 -21.89 -3.44 -2.66
N GLU A 156 -21.93 -4.18 -3.77
CA GLU A 156 -21.21 -5.46 -3.89
C GLU A 156 -19.69 -5.27 -3.83
N ASN A 157 -19.18 -4.25 -4.52
CA ASN A 157 -17.78 -3.84 -4.49
C ASN A 157 -17.64 -2.61 -3.60
N GLY A 158 -16.97 -2.80 -2.46
CA GLY A 158 -16.69 -1.78 -1.48
C GLY A 158 -15.45 -0.94 -1.80
N HIS A 159 -14.84 -0.39 -0.76
CA HIS A 159 -13.58 0.34 -0.84
C HIS A 159 -12.43 -0.54 -1.36
N GLU A 160 -11.57 0.09 -2.14
CA GLU A 160 -10.26 -0.44 -2.52
C GLU A 160 -9.21 0.09 -1.54
N TYR A 161 -8.38 -0.79 -1.00
CA TYR A 161 -7.26 -0.43 -0.13
C TYR A 161 -5.94 -0.78 -0.80
N HIS A 162 -4.99 0.15 -0.77
CA HIS A 162 -3.62 -0.13 -1.21
C HIS A 162 -2.67 -0.25 -0.04
N PHE A 163 -1.86 -1.31 -0.08
CA PHE A 163 -0.72 -1.50 0.80
C PHE A 163 0.54 -1.63 -0.02
N ILE A 164 1.63 -1.12 0.52
CA ILE A 164 2.96 -1.28 -0.04
C ILE A 164 3.80 -2.06 0.97
N LEU A 165 4.33 -3.19 0.51
CA LEU A 165 5.48 -3.81 1.14
C LEU A 165 6.73 -3.16 0.57
N GLU A 166 7.52 -2.53 1.43
CA GLU A 166 8.89 -2.12 1.20
C GLU A 166 9.83 -3.21 1.75
N VAL A 167 10.68 -3.77 0.88
CA VAL A 167 11.74 -4.69 1.29
C VAL A 167 13.09 -4.07 1.01
N LYS A 168 13.96 -4.05 2.03
CA LYS A 168 15.30 -3.47 1.95
C LYS A 168 16.36 -4.49 2.31
N ASP A 169 17.43 -4.52 1.53
CA ASP A 169 18.65 -5.24 1.89
C ASP A 169 19.50 -4.42 2.88
N ASN A 170 20.64 -4.99 3.29
CA ASN A 170 21.65 -4.32 4.10
C ASN A 170 23.00 -4.14 3.37
N GLY A 171 22.99 -4.18 2.04
CA GLY A 171 24.16 -4.02 1.20
C GLY A 171 24.71 -2.58 1.18
N THR A 172 25.89 -2.40 0.57
CA THR A 172 26.42 -1.05 0.30
C THR A 172 25.59 -0.40 -0.80
N LEU A 173 25.05 0.80 -0.54
CA LEU A 173 23.96 1.39 -1.33
C LEU A 173 22.73 0.49 -1.30
N ASN A 174 22.17 0.33 -0.10
CA ASN A 174 21.09 -0.62 0.13
C ASN A 174 19.92 -0.41 -0.84
N LEU A 175 19.51 -1.48 -1.51
CA LEU A 175 18.46 -1.44 -2.50
C LEU A 175 17.12 -1.69 -1.85
N THR A 176 16.09 -1.21 -2.54
CA THR A 176 14.71 -1.30 -2.07
C THR A 176 13.82 -1.81 -3.20
N THR A 177 13.09 -2.87 -2.93
CA THR A 177 12.09 -3.43 -3.85
C THR A 177 10.72 -3.31 -3.19
N TYR A 178 9.72 -2.90 -3.97
CA TYR A 178 8.35 -2.72 -3.48
C TYR A 178 7.40 -3.75 -4.09
N LYS A 179 6.43 -4.21 -3.31
CA LYS A 179 5.27 -4.97 -3.79
C LYS A 179 4.00 -4.25 -3.36
N ARG A 180 3.17 -3.84 -4.34
CA ARG A 180 1.85 -3.27 -4.06
C ARG A 180 0.83 -4.40 -3.93
N VAL A 181 0.03 -4.35 -2.88
CA VAL A 181 -1.16 -5.18 -2.70
C VAL A 181 -2.38 -4.27 -2.84
N VAL A 182 -3.25 -4.60 -3.79
CA VAL A 182 -4.52 -3.91 -4.05
C VAL A 182 -5.63 -4.81 -3.54
N ILE A 183 -6.36 -4.33 -2.53
CA ILE A 183 -7.38 -5.11 -1.83
C ILE A 183 -8.74 -4.52 -2.18
N GLN A 184 -9.50 -5.21 -3.02
CA GLN A 184 -10.88 -4.88 -3.28
C GLN A 184 -11.75 -5.57 -2.22
N THR A 185 -12.44 -4.77 -1.40
CA THR A 185 -13.41 -5.34 -0.46
C THR A 185 -14.71 -5.69 -1.17
N THR A 186 -15.34 -6.78 -0.73
CA THR A 186 -16.62 -7.24 -1.24
C THR A 186 -17.64 -7.32 -0.10
N ASN A 187 -18.91 -7.09 -0.43
CA ASN A 187 -20.05 -7.21 0.48
C ASN A 187 -21.14 -8.00 -0.26
N ARG A 188 -20.87 -9.29 -0.46
CA ARG A 188 -21.68 -10.17 -1.33
C ARG A 188 -23.11 -10.34 -0.82
N GLN A 189 -23.32 -10.10 0.47
CA GLN A 189 -24.63 -10.22 1.11
C GLN A 189 -25.34 -8.86 1.27
N LEU A 190 -24.76 -7.78 0.75
CA LEU A 190 -25.31 -6.43 0.79
C LEU A 190 -25.76 -6.00 2.20
N ARG A 191 -24.86 -6.11 3.17
CA ARG A 191 -25.08 -5.79 4.59
C ARG A 191 -24.62 -4.37 4.94
N GLY A 192 -25.08 -3.89 6.10
CA GLY A 192 -24.55 -2.67 6.72
C GLY A 192 -25.22 -1.36 6.32
N ALA A 193 -26.39 -1.41 5.67
CA ALA A 193 -27.11 -0.22 5.19
C ALA A 193 -27.32 0.83 6.30
N ARG A 194 -27.07 2.11 5.97
CA ARG A 194 -27.38 3.26 6.83
C ARG A 194 -28.79 3.78 6.54
N ALA A 195 -29.56 4.10 7.57
CA ALA A 195 -30.92 4.63 7.42
C ALA A 195 -30.95 6.09 6.89
N THR A 196 -29.91 6.87 7.20
CA THR A 196 -29.80 8.27 6.80
C THR A 196 -29.05 8.41 5.48
N VAL A 197 -29.63 9.15 4.54
CA VAL A 197 -28.98 9.55 3.30
C VAL A 197 -28.31 10.90 3.53
N ALA A 198 -27.07 11.06 3.06
CA ALA A 198 -26.41 12.35 2.96
C ALA A 198 -26.57 12.85 1.52
N GLU A 199 -27.00 14.08 1.33
CA GLU A 199 -27.10 14.71 0.01
C GLU A 199 -25.76 15.33 -0.42
N THR A 200 -24.89 15.64 0.55
CA THR A 200 -23.57 16.22 0.32
C THR A 200 -22.46 15.51 1.11
N THR A 201 -21.21 15.68 0.66
CA THR A 201 -20.04 15.17 1.39
C THR A 201 -19.89 15.80 2.79
N ALA A 202 -20.31 17.06 2.97
CA ALA A 202 -20.27 17.72 4.27
C ALA A 202 -21.26 17.08 5.25
N GLU A 203 -22.49 16.80 4.80
CA GLU A 203 -23.47 16.06 5.59
C GLU A 203 -22.99 14.67 5.94
N TRP A 204 -22.36 13.98 4.99
CA TRP A 204 -21.77 12.67 5.24
C TRP A 204 -20.70 12.71 6.34
N LEU A 205 -19.82 13.72 6.35
CA LEU A 205 -18.82 13.87 7.41
C LEU A 205 -19.43 14.03 8.81
N PHE A 206 -20.57 14.71 8.93
CA PHE A 206 -21.29 14.81 10.21
C PHE A 206 -21.85 13.47 10.70
N LEU A 207 -22.11 12.52 9.80
CA LEU A 207 -22.61 11.18 10.15
C LEU A 207 -21.50 10.25 10.67
N LEU A 208 -20.23 10.63 10.56
CA LEU A 208 -19.07 9.86 11.05
C LEU A 208 -18.64 10.25 12.48
N GLN A 209 -19.19 11.33 13.04
CA GLN A 209 -18.89 11.84 14.39
C GLN A 209 -19.86 11.25 15.41
#